data_AF-A0A1V2QNY3-F1
#
_entry.id   AF-A0A1V2QNY3-F1
#
_cell.length_a   1.000
_cell.length_b   1.000
_cell.length_c   1.000
_cell.angle_alpha   90.00
_cell.angle_beta   90.00
_cell.angle_gamma   90.00
#
_symmetry.space_group_name_H-M   'P 1'
#
loop_
_entity.id
_entity.type
_entity.pdbx_description
1 polymer ?
#
loop_
_entity_poly.entity_id
_entity_poly.type
_entity_poly.pdbx_seq_one_letter_code
_entity_poly.pdbx_strand_id
1 'polypeptide(L)'
;MRDDTFLRRWREADSSSGDLAVLHALSLVFRAWEVRGGARAAQTGQSQFDGFRRLLTQAEVAARQAAQALPADPTPWMTLAMLARGLSYDHDRFGAVWDQLVARDPHHRSGHVQALQYWCRKWRGSHELMCDFATRAAATSPALAALPLMAALEGVGDEPKVWRSPMVRDALDILLPRLAGEGAATQAQRDDRGLAITALIACKRHDEAVDQFRVLGPHADGEPWRSYFASARRGFLQGRIEACKGARKPS
;
A
#
# COMPACT_ATOMS: atom_id res chain seq x y z
N MET A 1 -4.54 18.72 16.00
CA MET A 1 -5.27 17.92 17.00
C MET A 1 -6.51 17.40 16.29
N ARG A 2 -6.61 16.09 16.03
CA ARG A 2 -7.81 15.51 15.39
C ARG A 2 -8.95 15.53 16.42
N ASP A 3 -10.15 15.91 15.99
CA ASP A 3 -11.33 15.98 16.83
C ASP A 3 -11.89 14.57 17.10
N ASP A 4 -11.68 14.06 18.31
CA ASP A 4 -12.17 12.73 18.73
C ASP A 4 -13.64 12.76 19.21
N THR A 5 -14.31 13.92 19.17
CA THR A 5 -15.68 14.10 19.68
C THR A 5 -16.68 13.20 18.97
N PHE A 6 -16.51 12.99 17.66
CA PHE A 6 -17.35 12.08 16.89
C PHE A 6 -17.24 10.62 17.38
N LEU A 7 -16.02 10.12 17.59
CA LEU A 7 -15.79 8.75 18.06
C LEU A 7 -16.32 8.52 19.48
N ARG A 8 -16.20 9.53 20.36
CA ARG A 8 -16.79 9.44 21.71
C ARG A 8 -18.31 9.37 21.66
N ARG A 9 -18.95 10.24 20.88
CA ARG A 9 -20.42 10.25 20.72
C ARG A 9 -20.94 8.94 20.14
N TRP A 10 -20.26 8.38 19.16
CA TRP A 10 -20.65 7.09 18.59
C TRP A 10 -20.50 5.97 19.63
N ARG A 11 -19.42 5.96 20.44
CA ARG A 11 -19.25 4.97 21.51
C ARG A 11 -20.27 5.11 22.64
N GLU A 12 -20.70 6.33 22.95
CA GLU A 12 -21.78 6.60 23.91
C GLU A 12 -23.14 6.12 23.37
N ALA A 13 -23.36 6.21 22.05
CA ALA A 13 -24.60 5.80 21.40
C ALA A 13 -24.71 4.27 21.18
N ASP A 14 -23.60 3.60 20.85
CA ASP A 14 -23.55 2.14 20.66
C ASP A 14 -22.17 1.60 21.04
N SER A 15 -22.02 1.22 22.30
CA SER A 15 -20.78 0.64 22.82
C SER A 15 -20.49 -0.77 22.30
N SER A 16 -21.48 -1.42 21.66
CA SER A 16 -21.38 -2.77 21.08
C SER A 16 -21.16 -2.77 19.56
N SER A 17 -21.03 -1.60 18.94
CA SER A 17 -20.86 -1.48 17.49
C SER A 17 -19.60 -2.21 17.00
N GLY A 18 -19.79 -3.19 16.12
CA GLY A 18 -18.70 -3.88 15.44
C GLY A 18 -17.81 -2.93 14.63
N ASP A 19 -18.41 -1.94 13.97
CA ASP A 19 -17.68 -0.93 13.17
C ASP A 19 -16.77 -0.06 14.05
N LEU A 20 -17.21 0.29 15.26
CA LEU A 20 -16.35 0.97 16.23
C LEU A 20 -15.17 0.11 16.67
N ALA A 21 -15.37 -1.20 16.81
CA ALA A 21 -14.28 -2.12 17.14
C ALA A 21 -13.24 -2.19 16.00
N VAL A 22 -13.70 -2.20 14.74
CA VAL A 22 -12.83 -2.16 13.55
C VAL A 22 -12.02 -0.87 13.52
N LEU A 23 -12.68 0.28 13.64
CA LEU A 23 -12.02 1.59 13.62
C LEU A 23 -11.04 1.75 14.78
N HIS A 24 -11.40 1.27 15.96
CA HIS A 24 -10.52 1.26 17.12
C HIS A 24 -9.24 0.46 16.85
N ALA A 25 -9.36 -0.79 16.38
CA ALA A 25 -8.21 -1.62 16.05
C ALA A 25 -7.30 -0.95 15.02
N LEU A 26 -7.88 -0.41 13.94
CA LEU A 26 -7.14 0.26 12.89
C LEU A 26 -6.43 1.54 13.40
N SER A 27 -7.10 2.34 14.22
CA SER A 27 -6.52 3.54 14.83
C SER A 27 -5.30 3.21 15.70
N LEU A 28 -5.35 2.14 16.49
CA LEU A 28 -4.23 1.70 17.31
C LEU A 28 -3.01 1.35 16.46
N VAL A 29 -3.21 0.73 15.30
CA VAL A 29 -2.09 0.45 14.38
C VAL A 29 -1.50 1.74 13.83
N PHE A 30 -2.31 2.70 13.38
CA PHE A 30 -1.80 4.00 12.92
C PHE A 30 -1.02 4.73 14.02
N ARG A 31 -1.55 4.77 15.24
CA ARG A 31 -0.87 5.34 16.41
C ARG A 31 0.44 4.63 16.71
N ALA A 32 0.50 3.30 16.57
CA ALA A 32 1.74 2.55 16.74
C ALA A 32 2.81 3.01 15.74
N TRP A 33 2.47 3.11 14.46
CA TRP A 33 3.41 3.57 13.44
C TRP A 33 3.85 5.03 13.63
N GLU A 34 2.97 5.90 14.11
CA GLU A 34 3.33 7.26 14.52
C GLU A 34 4.35 7.28 15.68
N VAL A 35 4.15 6.43 16.70
CA VAL A 35 5.07 6.32 17.86
C VAL A 35 6.44 5.78 17.45
N ARG A 36 6.48 4.79 16.55
CA ARG A 36 7.73 4.26 16.00
C ARG A 36 8.50 5.31 15.19
N GLY A 37 7.77 6.16 14.48
CA GLY A 37 8.33 7.12 13.53
C GLY A 37 8.84 6.46 12.24
N GLY A 38 9.24 7.31 11.28
CA GLY A 38 9.73 6.89 9.96
C GLY A 38 11.22 6.52 9.91
N ALA A 39 11.95 6.63 11.02
CA ALA A 39 13.36 6.29 11.09
C ALA A 39 13.58 4.77 10.93
N ARG A 40 14.75 4.37 10.44
CA ARG A 40 15.13 2.95 10.38
C ARG A 40 15.15 2.36 11.80
N ALA A 41 14.97 1.03 11.91
CA ALA A 41 14.97 0.33 13.19
C ALA A 41 16.24 0.65 14.04
N ALA A 42 17.40 0.81 13.40
CA ALA A 42 18.67 1.17 14.05
C ALA A 42 18.71 2.59 14.66
N GLN A 43 17.70 3.44 14.39
CA GLN A 43 17.63 4.85 14.82
C GLN A 43 16.42 5.11 15.73
N THR A 44 15.67 4.06 16.09
CA THR A 44 14.48 4.16 16.95
C THR A 44 14.89 3.79 18.38
N GLY A 45 14.63 4.66 19.36
CA GLY A 45 15.00 4.41 20.76
C GLY A 45 14.21 3.24 21.37
N GLN A 46 14.77 2.59 22.39
CA GLN A 46 14.14 1.44 23.06
C GLN A 46 12.72 1.75 23.56
N SER A 47 12.50 2.93 24.15
CA SER A 47 11.18 3.36 24.64
C SER A 47 10.14 3.53 23.52
N GLN A 48 10.56 3.94 22.32
CA GLN A 48 9.69 4.03 21.14
C GLN A 48 9.32 2.64 20.63
N PHE A 49 10.27 1.70 20.63
CA PHE A 49 9.99 0.30 20.31
C PHE A 49 9.03 -0.35 21.30
N ASP A 50 9.20 -0.12 22.59
CA ASP A 50 8.29 -0.67 23.59
C ASP A 50 6.88 -0.10 23.43
N GLY A 51 6.77 1.21 23.19
CA GLY A 51 5.48 1.87 22.88
C GLY A 51 4.83 1.31 21.61
N PHE A 52 5.60 1.13 20.55
CA PHE A 52 5.17 0.52 19.30
C PHE A 52 4.62 -0.90 19.52
N ARG A 53 5.38 -1.76 20.18
CA ARG A 53 4.96 -3.14 20.45
C ARG A 53 3.72 -3.20 21.33
N ARG A 54 3.63 -2.39 22.38
CA ARG A 54 2.44 -2.33 23.26
C ARG A 54 1.18 -1.98 22.46
N LEU A 55 1.23 -0.94 21.62
CA LEU A 55 0.09 -0.53 20.81
C LEU A 55 -0.30 -1.59 19.78
N LEU A 56 0.66 -2.27 19.16
CA LEU A 56 0.36 -3.36 18.23
C LEU A 56 -0.27 -4.58 18.92
N THR A 57 0.15 -4.93 20.13
CA THR A 57 -0.49 -6.01 20.91
C THR A 57 -1.93 -5.65 21.26
N GLN A 58 -2.20 -4.40 21.64
CA GLN A 58 -3.57 -3.91 21.87
C GLN A 58 -4.40 -3.95 20.59
N ALA A 59 -3.80 -3.53 19.47
CA ALA A 59 -4.45 -3.58 18.16
C ALA A 59 -4.79 -5.02 17.73
N GLU A 60 -3.91 -5.99 17.99
CA GLU A 60 -4.19 -7.39 17.70
C GLU A 60 -5.42 -7.89 18.47
N VAL A 61 -5.50 -7.63 19.78
CA VAL A 61 -6.66 -8.02 20.60
C VAL A 61 -7.93 -7.37 20.06
N ALA A 62 -7.90 -6.07 19.82
CA ALA A 62 -9.04 -5.32 19.29
C ALA A 62 -9.47 -5.83 17.90
N ALA A 63 -8.53 -6.14 17.01
CA ALA A 63 -8.82 -6.67 15.68
C ALA A 63 -9.46 -8.06 15.77
N ARG A 64 -9.00 -8.94 16.68
CA ARG A 64 -9.63 -10.26 16.88
C ARG A 64 -11.05 -10.14 17.44
N GLN A 65 -11.28 -9.21 18.36
CA GLN A 65 -12.63 -8.92 18.87
C GLN A 65 -13.54 -8.38 17.76
N ALA A 66 -13.03 -7.46 16.93
CA ALA A 66 -13.76 -6.95 15.78
C ALA A 66 -14.08 -8.05 14.76
N ALA A 67 -13.16 -8.98 14.51
CA ALA A 67 -13.39 -10.14 13.65
C ALA A 67 -14.49 -11.09 14.19
N GLN A 68 -14.63 -11.19 15.50
CA GLN A 68 -15.72 -11.95 16.13
C GLN A 68 -17.06 -11.21 16.05
N ALA A 69 -17.05 -9.89 16.23
CA ALA A 69 -18.24 -9.05 16.15
C ALA A 69 -18.78 -8.91 14.72
N LEU A 70 -17.89 -8.89 13.72
CA LEU A 70 -18.23 -8.80 12.30
C LEU A 70 -17.59 -9.96 11.51
N PRO A 71 -18.12 -11.20 11.62
CA PRO A 71 -17.50 -12.37 11.02
C PRO A 71 -17.36 -12.34 9.50
N ALA A 72 -18.17 -11.53 8.79
CA ALA A 72 -18.11 -11.41 7.33
C ALA A 72 -17.19 -10.26 6.85
N ASP A 73 -16.81 -9.33 7.74
CA ASP A 73 -16.01 -8.16 7.35
C ASP A 73 -14.52 -8.55 7.18
N PRO A 74 -13.88 -8.27 6.02
CA PRO A 74 -12.45 -8.51 5.83
C PRO A 74 -11.55 -7.50 6.58
N THR A 75 -12.08 -6.36 7.02
CA THR A 75 -11.29 -5.24 7.56
C THR A 75 -10.48 -5.59 8.83
N PRO A 76 -11.02 -6.35 9.81
CA PRO A 76 -10.23 -6.87 10.93
C PRO A 76 -9.01 -7.69 10.49
N TRP A 77 -9.17 -8.53 9.47
CA TRP A 77 -8.10 -9.40 8.96
C TRP A 77 -7.06 -8.61 8.17
N MET A 78 -7.47 -7.58 7.42
CA MET A 78 -6.53 -6.61 6.83
C MET A 78 -5.72 -5.90 7.91
N THR A 79 -6.35 -5.52 9.02
CA THR A 79 -5.67 -4.89 10.17
C THR A 79 -4.65 -5.84 10.80
N LEU A 80 -4.99 -7.12 10.98
CA LEU A 80 -4.07 -8.16 11.44
C LEU A 80 -2.88 -8.35 10.47
N ALA A 81 -3.13 -8.38 9.16
CA ALA A 81 -2.07 -8.45 8.15
C ALA A 81 -1.12 -7.24 8.21
N MET A 82 -1.66 -6.03 8.46
CA MET A 82 -0.88 -4.80 8.61
C MET A 82 0.06 -4.85 9.82
N LEU A 83 -0.41 -5.34 10.97
CA LEU A 83 0.40 -5.41 12.20
C LEU A 83 1.36 -6.59 12.23
N ALA A 84 1.16 -7.61 11.38
CA ALA A 84 1.97 -8.83 11.35
C ALA A 84 3.47 -8.55 11.14
N ARG A 85 3.80 -7.56 10.31
CA ARG A 85 5.19 -7.11 10.10
C ARG A 85 5.79 -6.45 11.35
N GLY A 86 4.99 -5.71 12.13
CA GLY A 86 5.44 -5.02 13.33
C GLY A 86 5.55 -5.94 14.56
N LEU A 87 4.69 -6.96 14.63
CA LEU A 87 4.76 -8.01 15.66
C LEU A 87 5.64 -9.19 15.28
N SER A 88 6.24 -9.19 14.08
CA SER A 88 7.12 -10.24 13.61
C SER A 88 6.43 -11.61 13.61
N TYR A 89 5.27 -11.74 12.97
CA TYR A 89 4.64 -13.05 12.76
C TYR A 89 5.49 -13.93 11.84
N ASP A 90 5.59 -15.21 12.16
CA ASP A 90 6.06 -16.24 11.21
C ASP A 90 5.08 -16.45 10.06
N HIS A 91 5.54 -17.19 9.05
CA HIS A 91 4.80 -17.41 7.81
C HIS A 91 3.50 -18.16 8.06
N ASP A 92 3.49 -19.14 8.98
CA ASP A 92 2.30 -19.94 9.31
C ASP A 92 1.22 -19.07 9.96
N ARG A 93 1.60 -18.26 10.95
CA ARG A 93 0.68 -17.33 11.61
C ARG A 93 0.17 -16.25 10.66
N PHE A 94 1.02 -15.76 9.76
CA PHE A 94 0.59 -14.83 8.72
C PHE A 94 -0.37 -15.51 7.71
N GLY A 95 -0.08 -16.75 7.30
CA GLY A 95 -0.93 -17.56 6.43
C GLY A 95 -2.33 -17.71 6.99
N ALA A 96 -2.46 -18.04 8.27
CA ALA A 96 -3.77 -18.14 8.93
C ALA A 96 -4.58 -16.82 8.90
N VAL A 97 -3.92 -15.67 9.00
CA VAL A 97 -4.57 -14.35 8.86
C VAL A 97 -4.95 -14.09 7.41
N TRP A 98 -4.06 -14.42 6.48
CA TRP A 98 -4.26 -14.25 5.05
C TRP A 98 -5.45 -15.06 4.54
N ASP A 99 -5.55 -16.33 4.92
CA ASP A 99 -6.65 -17.22 4.54
C ASP A 99 -8.01 -16.66 4.97
N GLN A 100 -8.08 -16.09 6.17
CA GLN A 100 -9.31 -15.47 6.67
C GLN A 100 -9.68 -14.19 5.88
N LEU A 101 -8.68 -13.42 5.45
CA LEU A 101 -8.91 -12.23 4.64
C LEU A 101 -9.44 -12.62 3.26
N VAL A 102 -8.76 -13.53 2.56
CA VAL A 102 -9.15 -13.91 1.18
C VAL A 102 -10.42 -14.75 1.14
N ALA A 103 -10.76 -15.48 2.20
CA ALA A 103 -12.04 -16.18 2.30
C ALA A 103 -13.24 -15.22 2.31
N ARG A 104 -13.06 -13.98 2.75
CA ARG A 104 -14.11 -12.95 2.83
C ARG A 104 -14.12 -12.04 1.60
N ASP A 105 -12.94 -11.61 1.20
CA ASP A 105 -12.75 -10.80 0.00
C ASP A 105 -11.43 -11.18 -0.69
N PRO A 106 -11.49 -12.10 -1.68
CA PRO A 106 -10.33 -12.57 -2.43
C PRO A 106 -9.58 -11.47 -3.19
N HIS A 107 -10.18 -10.29 -3.37
CA HIS A 107 -9.61 -9.18 -4.12
C HIS A 107 -9.45 -7.93 -3.27
N HIS A 108 -9.50 -8.07 -1.94
CA HIS A 108 -9.40 -6.97 -0.99
C HIS A 108 -8.08 -6.22 -1.16
N ARG A 109 -8.13 -5.09 -1.85
CA ARG A 109 -6.94 -4.40 -2.34
C ARG A 109 -6.00 -3.97 -1.22
N SER A 110 -6.52 -3.30 -0.19
CA SER A 110 -5.71 -2.87 0.95
C SER A 110 -5.06 -4.06 1.65
N GLY A 111 -5.76 -5.20 1.72
CA GLY A 111 -5.23 -6.45 2.28
C GLY A 111 -4.04 -6.98 1.50
N HIS A 112 -4.17 -7.00 0.17
CA HIS A 112 -3.08 -7.40 -0.71
C HIS A 112 -1.86 -6.48 -0.62
N VAL A 113 -2.06 -5.17 -0.47
CA VAL A 113 -0.96 -4.21 -0.24
C VAL A 113 -0.25 -4.51 1.09
N GLN A 114 -0.99 -4.82 2.17
CA GLN A 114 -0.36 -5.19 3.44
C GLN A 114 0.40 -6.51 3.35
N ALA A 115 -0.12 -7.49 2.60
CA ALA A 115 0.56 -8.76 2.36
C ALA A 115 1.83 -8.58 1.53
N LEU A 116 1.80 -7.77 0.48
CA LEU A 116 3.00 -7.41 -0.29
C LEU A 116 4.09 -6.82 0.62
N GLN A 117 3.71 -5.91 1.52
CA GLN A 117 4.64 -5.33 2.50
C GLN A 117 5.20 -6.40 3.45
N TYR A 118 4.40 -7.37 3.89
CA TYR A 118 4.90 -8.47 4.73
C TYR A 118 6.00 -9.29 4.02
N TRP A 119 5.80 -9.58 2.74
CA TRP A 119 6.73 -10.36 1.92
C TRP A 119 7.98 -9.59 1.45
N CYS A 120 8.03 -8.27 1.64
CA CYS A 120 9.24 -7.50 1.33
C CYS A 120 10.46 -8.01 2.12
N ARG A 121 11.65 -7.96 1.51
CA ARG A 121 12.94 -8.36 2.11
C ARG A 121 13.25 -7.68 3.45
N LYS A 122 12.86 -6.41 3.59
CA LYS A 122 13.07 -5.61 4.82
C LYS A 122 12.19 -6.06 6.01
N TRP A 123 11.27 -6.99 5.79
CA TRP A 123 10.32 -7.50 6.78
C TRP A 123 10.46 -9.02 6.95
N ARG A 124 9.57 -9.82 6.35
CA ARG A 124 9.48 -11.27 6.60
C ARG A 124 9.67 -12.13 5.36
N GLY A 125 9.94 -11.54 4.21
CA GLY A 125 10.17 -12.30 2.98
C GLY A 125 11.48 -11.98 2.28
N SER A 126 11.45 -12.03 0.96
CA SER A 126 12.58 -11.85 0.05
C SER A 126 12.06 -11.16 -1.21
N HIS A 127 12.98 -10.73 -2.10
CA HIS A 127 12.56 -10.20 -3.41
C HIS A 127 11.76 -11.21 -4.21
N GLU A 128 12.18 -12.47 -4.19
CA GLU A 128 11.48 -13.59 -4.84
C GLU A 128 10.06 -13.77 -4.28
N LEU A 129 9.91 -13.92 -2.96
CA LEU A 129 8.60 -14.09 -2.33
C LEU A 129 7.65 -12.91 -2.59
N MET A 130 8.19 -11.69 -2.56
CA MET A 130 7.41 -10.47 -2.85
C MET A 130 6.94 -10.42 -4.30
N CYS A 131 7.85 -10.64 -5.26
CA CYS A 131 7.54 -10.62 -6.69
C CYS A 131 6.59 -11.76 -7.08
N ASP A 132 6.77 -12.96 -6.53
CA ASP A 132 5.88 -14.10 -6.75
C ASP A 132 4.49 -13.85 -6.21
N PHE A 133 4.39 -13.28 -4.99
CA PHE A 133 3.10 -12.88 -4.43
C PHE A 133 2.41 -11.83 -5.32
N ALA A 134 3.13 -10.78 -5.71
CA ALA A 134 2.60 -9.70 -6.53
C ALA A 134 2.09 -10.20 -7.90
N THR A 135 2.88 -11.06 -8.54
CA THR A 135 2.56 -11.65 -9.86
C THR A 135 1.32 -12.53 -9.77
N ARG A 136 1.27 -13.46 -8.80
CA ARG A 136 0.10 -14.33 -8.60
C ARG A 136 -1.15 -13.54 -8.29
N ALA A 137 -1.06 -12.53 -7.42
CA ALA A 137 -2.20 -11.69 -7.08
C ALA A 137 -2.71 -10.87 -8.28
N ALA A 138 -1.82 -10.29 -9.09
CA ALA A 138 -2.23 -9.56 -10.30
C ALA A 138 -2.93 -10.46 -11.32
N ALA A 139 -2.56 -11.75 -11.39
CA ALA A 139 -3.18 -12.72 -12.29
C ALA A 139 -4.62 -13.07 -11.90
N THR A 140 -5.04 -12.87 -10.64
CA THR A 140 -6.42 -13.21 -10.20
C THR A 140 -7.43 -12.10 -10.49
N SER A 141 -6.99 -10.84 -10.57
CA SER A 141 -7.90 -9.72 -10.80
C SER A 141 -7.18 -8.49 -11.36
N PRO A 142 -7.73 -7.83 -12.41
CA PRO A 142 -7.22 -6.55 -12.88
C PRO A 142 -7.20 -5.45 -11.80
N ALA A 143 -7.98 -5.57 -10.73
CA ALA A 143 -7.95 -4.61 -9.61
C ALA A 143 -6.64 -4.66 -8.80
N LEU A 144 -5.87 -5.74 -8.95
CA LEU A 144 -4.60 -5.99 -8.26
C LEU A 144 -3.39 -5.81 -9.18
N ALA A 145 -3.60 -5.39 -10.43
CA ALA A 145 -2.54 -5.20 -11.43
C ALA A 145 -1.45 -4.18 -11.03
N ALA A 146 -1.70 -3.33 -10.02
CA ALA A 146 -0.69 -2.42 -9.51
C ALA A 146 0.33 -3.08 -8.55
N LEU A 147 0.05 -4.27 -7.99
CA LEU A 147 0.96 -4.91 -7.02
C LEU A 147 2.35 -5.22 -7.60
N PRO A 148 2.50 -5.71 -8.83
CA PRO A 148 3.83 -5.91 -9.43
C PRO A 148 4.63 -4.61 -9.57
N LEU A 149 3.97 -3.48 -9.84
CA LEU A 149 4.63 -2.17 -9.89
C LEU A 149 5.01 -1.69 -8.48
N MET A 150 4.19 -1.97 -7.46
CA MET A 150 4.56 -1.72 -6.06
C MET A 150 5.76 -2.58 -5.63
N ALA A 151 5.81 -3.85 -6.03
CA ALA A 151 6.94 -4.75 -5.78
C ALA A 151 8.22 -4.21 -6.43
N ALA A 152 8.12 -3.74 -7.68
CA ALA A 152 9.22 -3.09 -8.39
C ALA A 152 9.70 -1.82 -7.67
N LEU A 153 8.78 -0.99 -7.15
CA LEU A 153 9.13 0.19 -6.35
C LEU A 153 9.87 -0.18 -5.06
N GLU A 154 9.46 -1.25 -4.37
CA GLU A 154 10.12 -1.72 -3.15
C GLU A 154 11.50 -2.34 -3.43
N GLY A 155 11.70 -2.95 -4.60
CA GLY A 155 12.97 -3.56 -5.02
C GLY A 155 13.94 -2.63 -5.75
N VAL A 156 13.50 -1.45 -6.23
CA VAL A 156 14.26 -0.61 -7.18
C VAL A 156 15.64 -0.19 -6.68
N GLY A 157 15.79 0.00 -5.36
CA GLY A 157 17.07 0.37 -4.75
C GLY A 157 18.15 -0.69 -4.94
N ASP A 158 17.75 -1.96 -5.04
CA ASP A 158 18.65 -3.09 -5.24
C ASP A 158 18.81 -3.43 -6.74
N GLU A 159 17.74 -3.32 -7.53
CA GLU A 159 17.77 -3.65 -8.96
C GLU A 159 16.91 -2.68 -9.82
N PRO A 160 17.48 -1.61 -10.37
CA PRO A 160 16.74 -0.65 -11.21
C PRO A 160 16.15 -1.25 -12.49
N LYS A 161 16.67 -2.40 -12.96
CA LYS A 161 16.19 -3.10 -14.16
C LYS A 161 14.82 -3.75 -13.95
N VAL A 162 14.36 -3.93 -12.70
CA VAL A 162 13.07 -4.56 -12.39
C VAL A 162 11.90 -3.88 -13.08
N TRP A 163 11.95 -2.55 -13.26
CA TRP A 163 10.92 -1.78 -13.98
C TRP A 163 10.77 -2.15 -15.46
N ARG A 164 11.75 -2.83 -16.04
CA ARG A 164 11.73 -3.32 -17.43
C ARG A 164 11.48 -4.83 -17.52
N SER A 165 11.18 -5.49 -16.40
CA SER A 165 10.88 -6.93 -16.37
C SER A 165 9.54 -7.27 -17.04
N PRO A 166 9.33 -8.52 -17.49
CA PRO A 166 8.01 -8.98 -17.95
C PRO A 166 6.93 -8.76 -16.89
N MET A 167 7.21 -9.09 -15.62
CA MET A 167 6.31 -8.86 -14.49
C MET A 167 5.73 -7.45 -14.45
N VAL A 168 6.56 -6.41 -14.65
CA VAL A 168 6.10 -5.02 -14.66
C VAL A 168 5.39 -4.66 -15.96
N ARG A 169 5.90 -5.09 -17.11
CA ARG A 169 5.29 -4.78 -18.41
C ARG A 169 3.89 -5.37 -18.55
N ASP A 170 3.73 -6.64 -18.21
CA ASP A 170 2.46 -7.37 -18.34
C ASP A 170 1.41 -6.76 -17.39
N ALA A 171 1.83 -6.45 -16.16
CA ALA A 171 0.97 -5.79 -15.18
C ALA A 171 0.58 -4.35 -15.59
N LEU A 172 1.51 -3.61 -16.18
CA LEU A 172 1.26 -2.26 -16.70
C LEU A 172 0.22 -2.28 -17.82
N ASP A 173 0.28 -3.24 -18.73
CA ASP A 173 -0.67 -3.36 -19.84
C ASP A 173 -2.09 -3.71 -19.37
N ILE A 174 -2.22 -4.43 -18.24
CA ILE A 174 -3.52 -4.67 -17.58
C ILE A 174 -4.01 -3.42 -16.82
N LEU A 175 -3.08 -2.68 -16.20
CA LEU A 175 -3.42 -1.52 -15.37
C LEU A 175 -3.87 -0.32 -16.18
N LEU A 176 -3.24 -0.05 -17.34
CA LEU A 176 -3.48 1.16 -18.13
C LEU A 176 -4.95 1.35 -18.58
N PRO A 177 -5.65 0.35 -19.12
CA PRO A 177 -7.07 0.48 -19.48
C PRO A 177 -7.95 0.87 -18.29
N ARG A 178 -7.63 0.38 -17.08
CA ARG A 178 -8.38 0.74 -15.85
C ARG A 178 -8.14 2.19 -15.44
N LEU A 179 -6.94 2.70 -15.70
CA LEU A 179 -6.58 4.09 -15.42
C LEU A 179 -7.16 5.06 -16.46
N ALA A 180 -7.66 4.60 -17.59
CA ALA A 180 -8.27 5.45 -18.63
C ALA A 180 -9.67 5.97 -18.26
N GLY A 181 -10.32 5.46 -17.21
CA GLY A 181 -11.59 5.98 -16.68
C GLY A 181 -11.45 7.27 -15.85
N GLU A 182 -12.48 7.64 -15.07
CA GLU A 182 -12.49 8.83 -14.20
C GLU A 182 -11.40 8.74 -13.11
N GLY A 183 -10.23 9.29 -13.43
CA GLY A 183 -8.97 8.67 -13.05
C GLY A 183 -8.13 9.34 -11.96
N ALA A 184 -8.61 10.40 -11.32
CA ALA A 184 -7.88 11.10 -10.24
C ALA A 184 -8.66 11.19 -8.91
N ALA A 185 -9.87 10.62 -8.84
CA ALA A 185 -10.79 10.87 -7.73
C ALA A 185 -10.28 10.32 -6.38
N THR A 186 -9.70 9.12 -6.38
CA THR A 186 -9.23 8.46 -5.14
C THR A 186 -7.71 8.48 -5.00
N GLN A 187 -7.23 8.43 -3.76
CA GLN A 187 -5.79 8.32 -3.47
C GLN A 187 -5.18 7.07 -4.11
N ALA A 188 -5.88 5.93 -4.07
CA ALA A 188 -5.38 4.68 -4.64
C ALA A 188 -5.17 4.76 -6.16
N GLN A 189 -6.05 5.46 -6.88
CA GLN A 189 -5.86 5.69 -8.32
C GLN A 189 -4.69 6.62 -8.60
N ARG A 190 -4.46 7.64 -7.75
CA ARG A 190 -3.30 8.53 -7.88
C ARG A 190 -1.98 7.79 -7.62
N ASP A 191 -1.95 6.91 -6.61
CA ASP A 191 -0.82 6.03 -6.34
C ASP A 191 -0.54 5.10 -7.54
N ASP A 192 -1.56 4.42 -8.06
CA ASP A 192 -1.43 3.52 -9.22
C ASP A 192 -0.93 4.25 -10.47
N ARG A 193 -1.39 5.48 -10.69
CA ARG A 193 -0.99 6.27 -11.84
C ARG A 193 0.47 6.73 -11.77
N GLY A 194 0.96 7.13 -10.60
CA GLY A 194 2.37 7.49 -10.45
C GLY A 194 3.31 6.27 -10.50
N LEU A 195 2.86 5.10 -10.05
CA LEU A 195 3.55 3.82 -10.31
C LEU A 195 3.60 3.51 -11.81
N ALA A 196 2.48 3.63 -12.52
CA ALA A 196 2.40 3.40 -13.96
C ALA A 196 3.31 4.36 -14.74
N ILE A 197 3.33 5.65 -14.37
CA ILE A 197 4.25 6.65 -14.95
C ILE A 197 5.71 6.21 -14.82
N THR A 198 6.09 5.73 -13.64
CA THR A 198 7.46 5.28 -13.37
C THR A 198 7.84 4.11 -14.27
N ALA A 199 6.93 3.13 -14.40
CA ALA A 199 7.11 1.98 -15.29
C ALA A 199 7.18 2.38 -16.77
N LEU A 200 6.31 3.30 -17.22
CA LEU A 200 6.27 3.81 -18.59
C LEU A 200 7.56 4.52 -18.98
N ILE A 201 8.06 5.42 -18.12
CA ILE A 201 9.35 6.11 -18.33
C ILE A 201 10.49 5.09 -18.41
N ALA A 202 10.56 4.14 -17.48
CA ALA A 202 11.59 3.09 -17.49
C ALA A 202 11.53 2.21 -18.75
N CYS A 203 10.33 1.99 -19.30
CA CYS A 203 10.08 1.26 -20.55
C CYS A 203 10.16 2.14 -21.81
N LYS A 204 10.55 3.42 -21.69
CA LYS A 204 10.62 4.41 -22.78
C LYS A 204 9.28 4.70 -23.49
N ARG A 205 8.15 4.39 -22.85
CA ARG A 205 6.78 4.68 -23.32
C ARG A 205 6.37 6.11 -22.90
N HIS A 206 7.15 7.09 -23.33
CA HIS A 206 7.05 8.46 -22.82
C HIS A 206 5.76 9.17 -23.20
N ASP A 207 5.21 8.93 -24.39
CA ASP A 207 3.96 9.54 -24.85
C ASP A 207 2.80 9.16 -23.91
N GLU A 208 2.70 7.88 -23.55
CA GLU A 208 1.71 7.38 -22.59
C GLU A 208 1.96 7.92 -21.17
N ALA A 209 3.23 8.10 -20.76
CA ALA A 209 3.54 8.71 -19.46
C ALA A 209 3.06 10.17 -19.39
N VAL A 210 3.20 10.91 -20.50
CA VAL A 210 2.66 12.28 -20.61
C VAL A 210 1.14 12.28 -20.46
N ASP A 211 0.44 11.33 -21.05
CA ASP A 211 -1.03 11.20 -20.89
C ASP A 211 -1.43 10.96 -19.44
N GLN A 212 -0.70 10.11 -18.73
CA GLN A 212 -0.94 9.89 -17.30
C GLN A 212 -0.69 11.17 -16.47
N PHE A 213 0.37 11.93 -16.77
CA PHE A 213 0.62 13.21 -16.12
C PHE A 213 -0.47 14.26 -16.41
N ARG A 214 -1.04 14.27 -17.61
CA ARG A 214 -2.17 15.16 -17.96
C ARG A 214 -3.37 14.88 -17.06
N VAL A 215 -3.69 13.61 -16.81
CA VAL A 215 -4.80 13.22 -15.93
C VAL A 215 -4.52 13.57 -14.46
N LEU A 216 -3.27 13.42 -13.99
CA LEU A 216 -2.91 13.85 -12.63
C LEU A 216 -2.96 15.37 -12.44
N GLY A 217 -2.79 16.15 -13.50
CA GLY A 217 -2.72 17.61 -13.41
C GLY A 217 -1.65 18.06 -12.38
N PRO A 218 -2.03 18.78 -11.32
CA PRO A 218 -1.10 19.23 -10.28
C PRO A 218 -0.91 18.24 -9.11
N HIS A 219 -1.59 17.09 -9.11
CA HIS A 219 -1.62 16.18 -7.97
C HIS A 219 -0.33 15.35 -7.86
N ALA A 220 0.57 15.81 -6.99
CA ALA A 220 1.84 15.15 -6.65
C ALA A 220 1.78 14.33 -5.35
N ASP A 221 0.58 14.09 -4.80
CA ASP A 221 0.35 13.40 -3.52
C ASP A 221 0.27 11.87 -3.65
N GLY A 222 0.45 11.32 -4.85
CA GLY A 222 0.52 9.88 -5.11
C GLY A 222 1.92 9.27 -4.94
N GLU A 223 1.98 7.94 -4.88
CA GLU A 223 3.23 7.19 -5.06
C GLU A 223 3.80 7.34 -6.48
N PRO A 224 5.13 7.30 -6.69
CA PRO A 224 6.16 7.14 -5.66
C PRO A 224 6.52 8.45 -4.94
N TRP A 225 6.00 9.59 -5.39
CA TRP A 225 6.46 10.91 -4.95
C TRP A 225 6.20 11.17 -3.47
N ARG A 226 5.07 10.69 -2.95
CA ARG A 226 4.71 10.88 -1.53
C ARG A 226 5.68 10.21 -0.57
N SER A 227 6.12 8.99 -0.86
CA SER A 227 6.90 8.20 0.11
C SER A 227 8.39 8.08 -0.21
N TYR A 228 8.79 8.21 -1.48
CA TYR A 228 10.17 7.94 -1.92
C TYR A 228 10.97 9.20 -2.25
N PHE A 229 10.34 10.38 -2.19
CA PHE A 229 11.01 11.65 -2.46
C PHE A 229 10.93 12.58 -1.26
N ALA A 230 12.06 13.22 -0.92
CA ALA A 230 12.09 14.25 0.13
C ALA A 230 11.16 15.45 -0.19
N SER A 231 10.83 15.65 -1.47
CA SER A 231 9.85 16.62 -1.92
C SER A 231 9.04 16.01 -3.05
N ALA A 232 7.81 15.61 -2.74
CA ALA A 232 6.90 15.00 -3.70
C ALA A 232 6.72 15.87 -4.96
N ARG A 233 6.55 17.18 -4.78
CA ARG A 233 6.44 18.15 -5.88
C ARG A 233 7.68 18.16 -6.79
N ARG A 234 8.89 18.12 -6.23
CA ARG A 234 10.13 18.11 -7.04
C ARG A 234 10.27 16.81 -7.83
N GLY A 235 10.01 15.66 -7.19
CA GLY A 235 10.01 14.36 -7.85
C GLY A 235 9.00 14.29 -9.00
N PHE A 236 7.78 14.77 -8.76
CA PHE A 236 6.71 14.85 -9.75
C PHE A 236 7.12 15.69 -10.97
N LEU A 237 7.65 16.90 -10.75
CA LEU A 237 8.08 17.79 -11.83
C LEU A 237 9.26 17.20 -12.62
N GLN A 238 10.19 16.53 -11.94
CA GLN A 238 11.32 15.87 -12.59
C GLN A 238 10.85 14.77 -13.53
N GLY A 239 9.96 13.88 -13.06
CA GLY A 239 9.38 12.83 -13.89
C GLY A 239 8.59 13.40 -15.07
N ARG A 240 7.87 14.51 -14.87
CA ARG A 240 7.13 15.19 -15.94
C ARG A 240 8.06 15.75 -17.02
N ILE A 241 9.17 16.36 -16.61
CA ILE A 241 10.19 16.87 -17.55
C ILE A 241 10.81 15.72 -18.34
N GLU A 242 11.14 14.62 -17.68
CA GLU A 242 11.70 13.42 -18.32
C GLU A 242 10.74 12.83 -19.36
N ALA A 243 9.47 12.64 -18.98
CA ALA A 243 8.42 12.18 -19.89
C ALA A 243 8.29 13.10 -21.12
N CYS A 244 8.21 14.42 -20.94
CA CYS A 244 8.09 15.36 -22.06
C CYS A 244 9.33 15.39 -22.97
N LYS A 245 10.54 15.19 -22.43
CA LYS A 245 11.78 15.15 -23.22
C LYS A 245 11.88 13.89 -24.09
N GLY A 246 11.40 12.76 -23.58
CA GLY A 246 11.44 11.48 -24.28
C GLY A 246 10.23 11.23 -25.20
N ALA A 247 9.16 11.99 -25.03
CA ALA A 247 7.98 11.96 -25.89
C ALA A 247 8.30 12.48 -27.30
N ARG A 248 7.59 11.98 -28.31
CA ARG A 248 7.73 12.51 -29.67
C ARG A 248 7.23 13.97 -29.65
N LYS A 249 7.93 14.86 -30.35
CA LYS A 249 7.41 16.23 -30.54
C LYS A 249 6.04 16.12 -31.22
N PRO A 250 4.99 16.76 -30.69
CA PRO A 250 3.72 16.83 -31.41
C PRO A 250 3.98 17.48 -32.77
N SER A 251 3.55 16.79 -33.83
CA SER A 251 3.57 17.26 -35.22
C SER A 251 2.67 18.47 -35.40
#